data_AF-A0A4Q3W7K5-F1
#
_entry.id   AF-A0A4Q3W7K5-F1
#
_cell.length_a   1.000
_cell.length_b   1.000
_cell.length_c   1.000
_cell.angle_alpha   90.00
_cell.angle_beta   90.00
_cell.angle_gamma   90.00
#
_symmetry.space_group_name_H-M   'P 1'
#
loop_
_entity.id
_entity.type
_entity.pdbx_description
1 polymer ?
#
loop_
_entity_poly.entity_id
_entity_poly.type
_entity_poly.pdbx_seq_one_letter_code
_entity_poly.pdbx_strand_id
1 'polypeptide(L)'
;MSNSTNTSRKNQSLTNEVESLLVPYVRAAFPALAIESFEEERFIAHVLSSFPTRRVLTVSAAGVLKDLTQGTIVEHGAAFPKAFERLAAMSDTLLLCFDWQHVARNAIAYRALKDLYPHLKANGCCIVFVAPTWKLPAELEHDLPVLQWALPSRFELRAALGVVAEATDEEVTPEIETACLDAAAGLTLQEAENAFALSVVDLGTLDARRVEAEKMRLVRQSGFLEVWPPVAPERLGGLGAVKAYFEKEVMPSRGDDELRVRGILTVGVPGTGKSLLAKVAGAIMGWPVLRLDIGALKGSLVGQS
;
A
#
# COMPACT_ATOMS: atom_id res chain seq x y z
N MET A 1 -11.65 24.53 27.51
CA MET A 1 -11.55 25.05 26.13
C MET A 1 -10.32 24.53 25.37
N SER A 2 -9.78 23.35 25.74
CA SER A 2 -8.51 22.82 25.20
C SER A 2 -8.66 21.53 24.37
N ASN A 3 -9.88 21.09 24.05
CA ASN A 3 -10.13 19.84 23.32
C ASN A 3 -10.47 20.01 21.83
N SER A 4 -10.68 21.23 21.30
CA SER A 4 -11.00 21.41 19.87
C SER A 4 -9.77 21.58 18.97
N THR A 5 -8.60 21.92 19.53
CA THR A 5 -7.36 22.14 18.77
C THR A 5 -6.59 20.86 18.45
N ASN A 6 -6.80 19.78 19.20
CA ASN A 6 -6.10 18.50 18.99
C ASN A 6 -6.78 17.61 17.93
N THR A 7 -8.10 17.74 17.78
CA THR A 7 -8.88 17.07 16.72
C THR A 7 -8.58 17.68 15.34
N SER A 8 -8.39 19.00 15.27
CA SER A 8 -8.04 19.69 14.01
C SER A 8 -6.62 19.40 13.49
N ARG A 9 -5.66 19.06 14.38
CA ARG A 9 -4.31 18.62 13.96
C ARG A 9 -4.27 17.16 13.50
N LYS A 10 -5.11 16.28 14.07
CA LYS A 10 -5.22 14.87 13.65
C LYS A 10 -5.91 14.72 12.30
N ASN A 11 -6.97 15.50 12.04
CA ASN A 11 -7.61 15.56 10.72
C ASN A 11 -6.71 16.15 9.63
N GLN A 12 -5.66 16.90 9.99
CA GLN A 12 -4.66 17.43 9.06
C GLN A 12 -3.69 16.37 8.54
N SER A 13 -3.57 15.20 9.18
CA SER A 13 -2.68 14.12 8.71
C SER A 13 -3.32 13.22 7.64
N LEU A 14 -4.65 13.12 7.65
CA LEU A 14 -5.48 12.33 6.72
C LEU A 14 -5.47 12.88 5.29
N THR A 15 -5.42 14.20 5.16
CA THR A 15 -5.44 14.90 3.87
C THR A 15 -4.07 14.91 3.19
N ASN A 16 -2.97 14.77 3.95
CA ASN A 16 -1.63 15.11 3.45
C ASN A 16 -1.09 14.18 2.36
N GLU A 17 -1.41 12.89 2.32
CA GLU A 17 -0.80 11.97 1.33
C GLU A 17 -1.38 12.18 -0.07
N VAL A 18 -2.68 12.44 -0.17
CA VAL A 18 -3.38 12.62 -1.45
C VAL A 18 -3.31 14.06 -1.91
N GLU A 19 -3.39 15.00 -0.96
CA GLU A 19 -3.13 16.41 -1.21
C GLU A 19 -1.67 16.67 -1.62
N SER A 20 -0.72 15.86 -1.17
CA SER A 20 0.67 15.97 -1.63
C SER A 20 0.92 15.22 -2.94
N LEU A 21 0.26 14.08 -3.17
CA LEU A 21 0.53 13.26 -4.35
C LEU A 21 -0.29 13.64 -5.58
N LEU A 22 -1.62 13.69 -5.47
CA LEU A 22 -2.53 13.81 -6.62
C LEU A 22 -2.92 15.26 -6.93
N VAL A 23 -3.23 16.04 -5.89
CA VAL A 23 -3.71 17.42 -6.02
C VAL A 23 -2.77 18.32 -6.82
N PRO A 24 -1.42 18.27 -6.67
CA PRO A 24 -0.53 19.13 -7.45
C PRO A 24 -0.62 18.86 -8.94
N TYR A 25 -0.71 17.60 -9.37
CA TYR A 25 -0.80 17.23 -10.78
C TYR A 25 -2.14 17.64 -11.39
N VAL A 26 -3.24 17.41 -10.66
CA VAL A 26 -4.57 17.84 -11.10
C VAL A 26 -4.65 19.36 -11.22
N ARG A 27 -4.11 20.11 -10.25
CA ARG A 27 -4.05 21.58 -10.29
C ARG A 27 -3.12 22.11 -11.38
N ALA A 28 -2.06 21.37 -11.71
CA ALA A 28 -1.18 21.67 -12.84
C ALA A 28 -1.78 21.26 -14.20
N ALA A 29 -3.06 20.88 -14.24
CA ALA A 29 -3.79 20.49 -15.45
C ALA A 29 -3.13 19.34 -16.22
N PHE A 30 -2.58 18.35 -15.50
CA PHE A 30 -2.18 17.09 -16.13
C PHE A 30 -3.43 16.39 -16.67
N PRO A 31 -3.47 16.01 -17.96
CA PRO A 31 -4.65 15.40 -18.57
C PRO A 31 -4.81 13.93 -18.16
N ALA A 32 -3.70 13.28 -17.77
CA ALA A 32 -3.71 11.93 -17.28
C ALA A 32 -2.54 11.68 -16.32
N LEU A 33 -2.74 10.73 -15.41
CA LEU A 33 -1.71 10.19 -14.53
C LEU A 33 -2.06 8.74 -14.16
N ALA A 34 -1.05 7.96 -13.79
CA ALA A 34 -1.19 6.60 -13.34
C ALA A 34 -0.84 6.48 -11.86
N ILE A 35 -1.60 5.68 -11.13
CA ILE A 35 -1.43 5.38 -9.71
C ILE A 35 -1.14 3.89 -9.60
N GLU A 36 -0.01 3.57 -8.96
CA GLU A 36 0.30 2.21 -8.56
C GLU A 36 -0.31 1.95 -7.17
N SER A 37 -1.39 1.15 -7.12
CA SER A 37 -2.09 0.79 -5.89
C SER A 37 -2.92 -0.48 -6.08
N PHE A 38 -3.06 -1.23 -5.00
CA PHE A 38 -3.99 -2.37 -4.87
C PHE A 38 -5.31 -1.96 -4.20
N GLU A 39 -5.40 -0.73 -3.67
CA GLU A 39 -6.46 -0.29 -2.76
C GLU A 39 -7.44 0.67 -3.44
N GLU A 40 -8.30 0.16 -4.34
CA GLU A 40 -9.23 0.98 -5.12
C GLU A 40 -10.20 1.77 -4.23
N GLU A 41 -10.85 1.11 -3.27
CA GLU A 41 -11.86 1.74 -2.40
C GLU A 41 -11.24 2.83 -1.52
N ARG A 42 -10.07 2.56 -0.93
CA ARG A 42 -9.32 3.54 -0.14
C ARG A 42 -8.93 4.72 -1.02
N PHE A 43 -8.42 4.49 -2.22
CA PHE A 43 -8.05 5.54 -3.15
C PHE A 43 -9.26 6.41 -3.55
N ILE A 44 -10.39 5.79 -3.89
CA ILE A 44 -11.66 6.48 -4.20
C ILE A 44 -12.08 7.38 -3.04
N ALA A 45 -12.10 6.85 -1.81
CA ALA A 45 -12.52 7.60 -0.63
C ALA A 45 -11.69 8.88 -0.44
N HIS A 46 -10.38 8.79 -0.66
CA HIS A 46 -9.51 9.97 -0.55
C HIS A 46 -9.64 10.93 -1.73
N VAL A 47 -9.89 10.45 -2.95
CA VAL A 47 -10.15 11.34 -4.09
C VAL A 47 -11.41 12.16 -3.84
N LEU A 48 -12.48 11.52 -3.36
CA LEU A 48 -13.74 12.21 -3.05
C LEU A 48 -13.55 13.27 -1.93
N SER A 49 -12.75 12.97 -0.91
CA SER A 49 -12.46 13.93 0.16
C SER A 49 -11.56 15.09 -0.30
N SER A 50 -10.59 14.82 -1.19
CA SER A 50 -9.62 15.81 -1.68
C SER A 50 -10.18 16.74 -2.77
N PHE A 51 -11.22 16.30 -3.49
CA PHE A 51 -11.85 17.06 -4.57
C PHE A 51 -13.37 17.22 -4.36
N PRO A 52 -13.82 17.85 -3.27
CA PRO A 52 -15.24 17.88 -2.90
C PRO A 52 -16.12 18.66 -3.88
N THR A 53 -15.54 19.53 -4.71
CA THR A 53 -16.26 20.35 -5.70
C THR A 53 -16.17 19.81 -7.11
N ARG A 54 -15.26 18.87 -7.39
CA ARG A 54 -15.10 18.29 -8.73
C ARG A 54 -16.02 17.09 -8.89
N ARG A 55 -16.50 16.90 -10.10
CA ARG A 55 -17.20 15.66 -10.47
C ARG A 55 -16.20 14.51 -10.54
N VAL A 56 -16.51 13.37 -9.92
CA VAL A 56 -15.66 12.17 -9.92
C VAL A 56 -16.42 11.01 -10.52
N LEU A 57 -15.92 10.51 -11.63
CA LEU A 57 -16.45 9.35 -12.34
C LEU A 57 -15.54 8.14 -12.17
N THR A 58 -16.10 6.94 -12.35
CA THR A 58 -15.33 5.69 -12.42
C THR A 58 -15.70 4.89 -13.66
N VAL A 59 -14.72 4.19 -14.22
CA VAL A 59 -14.90 3.15 -15.23
C VAL A 59 -13.89 2.03 -15.00
N SER A 60 -14.28 0.79 -15.26
CA SER A 60 -13.40 -0.39 -15.22
C SER A 60 -13.56 -1.23 -16.48
N ALA A 61 -12.84 -2.35 -16.60
CA ALA A 61 -13.02 -3.27 -17.72
C ALA A 61 -14.45 -3.83 -17.84
N ALA A 62 -15.26 -3.77 -16.77
CA ALA A 62 -16.67 -4.15 -16.78
C ALA A 62 -17.55 -3.21 -17.62
N GLY A 63 -17.05 -2.02 -18.01
CA GLY A 63 -17.73 -1.12 -18.93
C GLY A 63 -18.97 -0.44 -18.33
N VAL A 64 -18.93 -0.06 -17.06
CA VAL A 64 -19.98 0.77 -16.44
C VAL A 64 -19.37 2.09 -16.03
N LEU A 65 -19.87 3.19 -16.61
CA LEU A 65 -19.48 4.54 -16.21
C LEU A 65 -20.37 4.99 -15.06
N LYS A 66 -19.79 5.19 -13.88
CA LYS A 66 -20.53 5.64 -12.67
C LYS A 66 -20.08 7.03 -12.27
N ASP A 67 -21.01 7.81 -11.75
CA ASP A 67 -20.75 9.07 -11.09
C ASP A 67 -20.75 8.84 -9.58
N LEU A 68 -19.57 8.92 -8.97
CA LEU A 68 -19.43 8.72 -7.53
C LEU A 68 -19.89 9.93 -6.73
N THR A 69 -19.88 11.12 -7.32
CA THR A 69 -20.35 12.34 -6.64
C THR A 69 -21.86 12.37 -6.49
N GLN A 70 -22.58 11.77 -7.45
CA GLN A 70 -24.03 11.67 -7.42
C GLN A 70 -24.53 10.28 -6.97
N GLY A 71 -23.65 9.28 -6.91
CA GLY A 71 -24.04 7.89 -6.62
C GLY A 71 -24.87 7.24 -7.73
N THR A 72 -24.71 7.68 -8.98
CA THR A 72 -25.55 7.25 -10.12
C THR A 72 -24.75 6.50 -11.18
N ILE A 73 -25.44 5.69 -11.98
CA ILE A 73 -24.87 5.12 -13.19
C ILE A 73 -25.10 6.13 -14.32
N VAL A 74 -24.02 6.58 -14.95
CA VAL A 74 -24.09 7.46 -16.11
C VAL A 74 -24.42 6.66 -17.36
N GLU A 75 -23.76 5.52 -17.55
CA GLU A 75 -23.92 4.71 -18.76
C GLU A 75 -23.50 3.26 -18.56
N HIS A 76 -24.32 2.32 -19.08
CA HIS A 76 -23.97 0.90 -19.19
C HIS A 76 -23.28 0.61 -20.53
N GLY A 77 -22.35 -0.35 -20.56
CA GLY A 77 -21.60 -0.71 -21.77
C GLY A 77 -20.61 0.38 -22.24
N ALA A 78 -20.18 1.23 -21.32
CA ALA A 78 -19.17 2.25 -21.56
C ALA A 78 -17.76 1.65 -21.46
N ALA A 79 -17.29 1.00 -22.52
CA ALA A 79 -15.88 0.64 -22.66
C ALA A 79 -14.99 1.90 -22.60
N PHE A 80 -13.69 1.74 -22.32
CA PHE A 80 -12.77 2.86 -22.10
C PHE A 80 -12.83 3.98 -23.15
N PRO A 81 -12.81 3.72 -24.48
CA PRO A 81 -12.89 4.80 -25.47
C PRO A 81 -14.16 5.64 -25.32
N LYS A 82 -15.31 4.99 -25.09
CA LYS A 82 -16.59 5.66 -24.88
C LYS A 82 -16.60 6.48 -23.60
N ALA A 83 -16.03 5.96 -22.52
CA ALA A 83 -15.89 6.70 -21.27
C ALA A 83 -15.01 7.95 -21.45
N PHE A 84 -13.93 7.86 -22.24
CA PHE A 84 -13.05 9.00 -22.51
C PHE A 84 -13.71 10.05 -23.41
N GLU A 85 -14.48 9.62 -24.42
CA GLU A 85 -15.31 10.53 -25.23
C GLU A 85 -16.34 11.27 -24.37
N ARG A 86 -17.00 10.57 -23.44
CA ARG A 86 -17.92 11.20 -22.48
C ARG A 86 -17.21 12.21 -21.61
N LEU A 87 -16.04 11.88 -21.09
CA LEU A 87 -15.23 12.79 -20.29
C LEU A 87 -14.84 14.05 -21.08
N ALA A 88 -14.49 13.91 -22.36
CA ALA A 88 -14.11 15.04 -23.21
C ALA A 88 -15.24 16.06 -23.42
N ALA A 89 -16.50 15.64 -23.27
CA ALA A 89 -17.67 16.50 -23.33
C ALA A 89 -18.04 17.15 -21.98
N MET A 90 -17.28 16.89 -20.92
CA MET A 90 -17.49 17.44 -19.58
C MET A 90 -16.45 18.53 -19.24
N SER A 91 -16.66 19.19 -18.10
CA SER A 91 -15.72 20.16 -17.53
C SER A 91 -15.42 19.81 -16.08
N ASP A 92 -14.22 20.16 -15.60
CA ASP A 92 -13.79 20.04 -14.21
C ASP A 92 -14.08 18.65 -13.58
N THR A 93 -13.85 17.59 -14.36
CA THR A 93 -14.22 16.21 -14.02
C THR A 93 -12.98 15.31 -13.93
N LEU A 94 -12.90 14.50 -12.87
CA LEU A 94 -11.94 13.42 -12.72
C LEU A 94 -12.58 12.10 -13.17
N LEU A 95 -11.87 11.32 -13.97
CA LEU A 95 -12.24 9.94 -14.29
C LEU A 95 -11.22 8.98 -13.69
N LEU A 96 -11.65 8.20 -12.71
CA LEU A 96 -10.88 7.08 -12.18
C LEU A 96 -11.07 5.86 -13.08
N CYS A 97 -9.99 5.34 -13.62
CA CYS A 97 -10.00 4.30 -14.63
C CYS A 97 -9.24 3.06 -14.11
N PHE A 98 -9.97 1.99 -13.87
CA PHE A 98 -9.43 0.70 -13.41
C PHE A 98 -9.20 -0.24 -14.58
N ASP A 99 -8.27 -1.19 -14.44
CA ASP A 99 -7.96 -2.25 -15.41
C ASP A 99 -7.33 -1.80 -16.75
N TRP A 100 -7.08 -0.50 -16.94
CA TRP A 100 -6.56 0.01 -18.21
C TRP A 100 -5.13 -0.48 -18.51
N GLN A 101 -4.36 -0.91 -17.50
CA GLN A 101 -3.04 -1.53 -17.66
C GLN A 101 -3.05 -2.73 -18.61
N HIS A 102 -4.18 -3.43 -18.74
CA HIS A 102 -4.32 -4.58 -19.63
C HIS A 102 -4.46 -4.19 -21.11
N VAL A 103 -4.86 -2.94 -21.39
CA VAL A 103 -5.04 -2.42 -22.75
C VAL A 103 -4.03 -1.32 -23.12
N ALA A 104 -3.28 -0.78 -22.16
CA ALA A 104 -2.36 0.33 -22.33
C ALA A 104 -1.32 0.15 -23.45
N ARG A 105 -0.94 -1.11 -23.75
CA ARG A 105 0.03 -1.44 -24.80
C ARG A 105 -0.56 -1.49 -26.21
N ASN A 106 -1.89 -1.40 -26.35
CA ASN A 106 -2.56 -1.37 -27.64
C ASN A 106 -2.38 0.01 -28.28
N ALA A 107 -1.85 0.04 -29.51
CA ALA A 107 -1.62 1.28 -30.26
C ALA A 107 -2.86 2.16 -30.41
N ILE A 108 -4.03 1.54 -30.61
CA ILE A 108 -5.30 2.26 -30.72
C ILE A 108 -5.66 2.90 -29.37
N ALA A 109 -5.45 2.19 -28.25
CA ALA A 109 -5.81 2.67 -26.93
C ALA A 109 -4.95 3.86 -26.48
N TYR A 110 -3.62 3.75 -26.56
CA TYR A 110 -2.75 4.86 -26.15
C TYR A 110 -2.81 6.04 -27.13
N ARG A 111 -3.06 5.79 -28.42
CA ARG A 111 -3.24 6.88 -29.40
C ARG A 111 -4.52 7.67 -29.10
N ALA A 112 -5.64 6.97 -28.90
CA ALA A 112 -6.90 7.61 -28.54
C ALA A 112 -6.78 8.45 -27.26
N LEU A 113 -6.04 7.95 -26.26
CA LEU A 113 -5.74 8.72 -25.04
C LEU A 113 -4.95 10.01 -25.35
N LYS A 114 -3.86 9.91 -26.13
CA LYS A 114 -3.01 11.06 -26.48
C LYS A 114 -3.77 12.12 -27.29
N ASP A 115 -4.62 11.70 -28.21
CA ASP A 115 -5.42 12.61 -29.04
C ASP A 115 -6.46 13.38 -28.20
N LEU A 116 -6.85 12.85 -27.03
CA LEU A 116 -7.74 13.51 -26.08
C LEU A 116 -7.04 14.50 -25.14
N TYR A 117 -5.72 14.42 -24.96
CA TYR A 117 -5.00 15.29 -24.01
C TYR A 117 -5.26 16.79 -24.18
N PRO A 118 -5.29 17.37 -25.41
CA PRO A 118 -5.59 18.80 -25.56
C PRO A 118 -6.98 19.17 -25.03
N HIS A 119 -7.98 18.33 -25.27
CA HIS A 119 -9.36 18.54 -24.81
C HIS A 119 -9.47 18.41 -23.28
N LEU A 120 -8.84 17.38 -22.70
CA LEU A 120 -8.82 17.18 -21.25
C LEU A 120 -8.18 18.37 -20.54
N LYS A 121 -7.04 18.86 -21.04
CA LYS A 121 -6.37 20.06 -20.52
C LYS A 121 -7.27 21.30 -20.59
N ALA A 122 -7.89 21.54 -21.75
CA ALA A 122 -8.73 22.72 -21.96
C ALA A 122 -9.97 22.75 -21.04
N ASN A 123 -10.53 21.58 -20.74
CA ASN A 123 -11.75 21.46 -19.94
C ASN A 123 -11.51 21.24 -18.44
N GLY A 124 -10.24 21.20 -18.00
CA GLY A 124 -9.89 20.91 -16.61
C GLY A 124 -10.18 19.45 -16.19
N CYS A 125 -10.34 18.56 -17.16
CA CYS A 125 -10.57 17.14 -16.95
C CYS A 125 -9.25 16.37 -16.80
N CYS A 126 -9.27 15.30 -16.01
CA CYS A 126 -8.11 14.45 -15.79
C CYS A 126 -8.52 12.98 -15.69
N ILE A 127 -7.78 12.11 -16.36
CA ILE A 127 -7.92 10.66 -16.21
C ILE A 127 -6.88 10.15 -15.22
N VAL A 128 -7.32 9.53 -14.15
CA VAL A 128 -6.47 8.86 -13.18
C VAL A 128 -6.59 7.37 -13.39
N PHE A 129 -5.56 6.76 -13.93
CA PHE A 129 -5.51 5.31 -14.06
C PHE A 129 -5.04 4.69 -12.75
N VAL A 130 -5.70 3.63 -12.28
CA VAL A 130 -5.34 2.94 -11.03
C VAL A 130 -5.13 1.47 -11.33
N ALA A 131 -3.95 0.96 -10.98
CA ALA A 131 -3.60 -0.44 -11.18
C ALA A 131 -2.57 -0.91 -10.16
N PRO A 132 -2.52 -2.22 -9.85
CA PRO A 132 -1.51 -2.76 -8.94
C PRO A 132 -0.09 -2.69 -9.50
N THR A 133 0.07 -2.72 -10.82
CA THR A 133 1.37 -2.60 -11.50
C THR A 133 1.20 -1.95 -12.86
N TRP A 134 2.21 -1.20 -13.29
CA TRP A 134 2.24 -0.55 -14.61
C TRP A 134 3.34 -1.13 -15.51
N LYS A 135 2.98 -1.50 -16.74
CA LYS A 135 3.90 -1.84 -17.83
C LYS A 135 3.58 -0.98 -19.04
N LEU A 136 3.94 0.30 -18.95
CA LEU A 136 3.64 1.28 -19.99
C LEU A 136 4.46 0.98 -21.26
N PRO A 137 3.90 1.21 -22.45
CA PRO A 137 4.68 1.26 -23.68
C PRO A 137 5.53 2.54 -23.73
N ALA A 138 6.64 2.51 -24.47
CA ALA A 138 7.58 3.63 -24.57
C ALA A 138 6.92 4.96 -24.98
N GLU A 139 5.85 4.88 -25.79
CA GLU A 139 5.07 6.03 -26.25
C GLU A 139 4.31 6.78 -25.15
N LEU A 140 4.18 6.19 -23.96
CA LEU A 140 3.53 6.78 -22.78
C LEU A 140 4.48 7.07 -21.62
N GLU A 141 5.71 6.54 -21.61
CA GLU A 141 6.64 6.67 -20.48
C GLU A 141 6.91 8.13 -20.08
N HIS A 142 6.95 9.04 -21.05
CA HIS A 142 7.18 10.47 -20.81
C HIS A 142 5.89 11.30 -20.70
N ASP A 143 4.75 10.75 -21.12
CA ASP A 143 3.47 11.46 -21.17
C ASP A 143 2.56 11.15 -19.97
N LEU A 144 2.73 9.97 -19.37
CA LEU A 144 1.87 9.46 -18.30
C LEU A 144 2.71 9.22 -17.03
N PRO A 145 2.75 10.19 -16.09
CA PRO A 145 3.48 10.01 -14.85
C PRO A 145 2.85 8.88 -14.02
N VAL A 146 3.69 7.98 -13.52
CA VAL A 146 3.29 6.91 -12.59
C VAL A 146 3.67 7.33 -11.17
N LEU A 147 2.68 7.42 -10.30
CA LEU A 147 2.83 7.81 -8.90
C LEU A 147 2.52 6.60 -8.02
N GLN A 148 3.34 6.37 -7.01
CA GLN A 148 3.13 5.29 -6.06
C GLN A 148 2.18 5.74 -4.95
N TRP A 149 1.14 4.94 -4.71
CA TRP A 149 0.25 5.15 -3.58
C TRP A 149 0.87 4.59 -2.30
N ALA A 150 0.88 5.40 -1.24
CA ALA A 150 1.38 4.95 0.05
C ALA A 150 0.42 3.92 0.66
N LEU A 151 0.97 2.98 1.44
CA LEU A 151 0.18 2.09 2.31
C LEU A 151 -0.57 2.87 3.39
N PRO A 152 -1.62 2.31 4.01
CA PRO A 152 -2.37 2.99 5.05
C PRO A 152 -1.50 3.47 6.21
N SER A 153 -1.78 4.70 6.64
CA SER A 153 -1.18 5.30 7.80
C SER A 153 -1.59 4.56 9.09
N ARG A 154 -0.83 4.73 10.17
CA ARG A 154 -1.18 4.19 11.49
C ARG A 154 -2.56 4.68 11.97
N PHE A 155 -3.00 5.85 11.52
CA PHE A 155 -4.32 6.37 11.86
C PHE A 155 -5.43 5.57 11.15
N GLU A 156 -5.28 5.31 9.86
CA GLU A 156 -6.23 4.51 9.09
C GLU A 156 -6.29 3.07 9.61
N LEU A 157 -5.13 2.48 9.93
CA LEU A 157 -5.07 1.16 10.56
C LEU A 157 -5.80 1.13 11.91
N ARG A 158 -5.72 2.20 12.70
CA ARG A 158 -6.47 2.34 13.96
C ARG A 158 -7.97 2.44 13.72
N ALA A 159 -8.39 3.19 12.71
CA ALA A 159 -9.80 3.26 12.35
C ALA A 159 -10.34 1.88 11.93
N ALA A 160 -9.61 1.15 11.09
CA ALA A 160 -9.93 -0.22 10.70
C ALA A 160 -10.01 -1.16 11.91
N LEU A 161 -9.04 -1.11 12.83
CA LEU A 161 -9.07 -1.89 14.07
C LEU A 161 -10.32 -1.57 14.91
N GLY A 162 -10.68 -0.29 15.01
CA GLY A 162 -11.88 0.14 15.73
C GLY A 162 -13.17 -0.38 15.13
N VAL A 163 -13.29 -0.38 13.79
CA VAL A 163 -14.45 -0.96 13.08
C VAL A 163 -14.59 -2.45 13.38
N VAL A 164 -13.48 -3.19 13.33
CA VAL A 164 -13.48 -4.63 13.64
C VAL A 164 -13.86 -4.86 15.10
N ALA A 165 -13.28 -4.12 16.04
CA ALA A 165 -13.58 -4.26 17.46
C ALA A 165 -15.05 -3.96 17.79
N GLU A 166 -15.64 -2.92 17.19
CA GLU A 166 -17.06 -2.59 17.34
C GLU A 166 -17.96 -3.70 16.75
N ALA A 167 -17.60 -4.23 15.58
CA ALA A 167 -18.34 -5.31 14.95
C ALA A 167 -18.31 -6.64 15.73
N THR A 168 -17.27 -6.86 16.54
CA THR A 168 -17.08 -8.08 17.33
C THR A 168 -17.34 -7.92 18.82
N ASP A 169 -17.76 -6.74 19.28
CA ASP A 169 -17.95 -6.38 20.70
C ASP A 169 -16.69 -6.66 21.56
N GLU A 170 -15.51 -6.38 21.01
CA GLU A 170 -14.22 -6.66 21.66
C GLU A 170 -13.67 -5.40 22.35
N GLU A 171 -13.25 -5.54 23.61
CA GLU A 171 -12.64 -4.45 24.36
C GLU A 171 -11.16 -4.30 23.99
N VAL A 172 -10.80 -3.17 23.37
CA VAL A 172 -9.42 -2.90 22.93
C VAL A 172 -8.69 -2.07 23.97
N THR A 173 -7.78 -2.70 24.72
CA THR A 173 -6.87 -1.95 25.60
C THR A 173 -5.79 -1.22 24.78
N PRO A 174 -5.18 -0.14 25.30
CA PRO A 174 -4.11 0.57 24.61
C PRO A 174 -2.91 -0.31 24.23
N GLU A 175 -2.63 -1.35 25.02
CA GLU A 175 -1.56 -2.32 24.78
C GLU A 175 -1.89 -3.22 23.58
N ILE A 176 -3.10 -3.77 23.52
CA ILE A 176 -3.58 -4.59 22.40
C ILE A 176 -3.61 -3.75 21.13
N GLU A 177 -4.14 -2.53 21.21
CA GLU A 177 -4.19 -1.59 20.10
C GLU A 177 -2.79 -1.36 19.52
N THR A 178 -1.83 -0.99 20.36
CA THR A 178 -0.47 -0.67 19.93
C THR A 178 0.21 -1.87 19.29
N ALA A 179 0.07 -3.06 19.89
CA ALA A 179 0.67 -4.28 19.39
C ALA A 179 0.06 -4.72 18.04
N CYS A 180 -1.26 -4.65 17.89
CA CYS A 180 -1.95 -5.00 16.65
C CYS A 180 -1.60 -4.02 15.52
N LEU A 181 -1.50 -2.71 15.82
CA LEU A 181 -1.09 -1.70 14.84
C LEU A 181 0.37 -1.88 14.39
N ASP A 182 1.27 -2.26 15.31
CA ASP A 182 2.65 -2.59 14.97
C ASP A 182 2.72 -3.84 14.08
N ALA A 183 1.92 -4.87 14.38
CA ALA A 183 1.86 -6.09 13.59
C ALA A 183 1.33 -5.83 12.17
N ALA A 184 0.25 -5.03 12.05
CA ALA A 184 -0.40 -4.70 10.78
C ALA A 184 0.37 -3.67 9.93
N ALA A 185 1.37 -2.98 10.48
CA ALA A 185 2.14 -1.99 9.73
C ALA A 185 2.76 -2.62 8.46
N GLY A 186 2.52 -2.00 7.30
CA GLY A 186 2.98 -2.53 6.00
C GLY A 186 2.03 -3.50 5.31
N LEU A 187 0.82 -3.70 5.86
CA LEU A 187 -0.31 -4.28 5.14
C LEU A 187 -1.10 -3.18 4.42
N THR A 188 -1.84 -3.57 3.38
CA THR A 188 -2.97 -2.76 2.88
C THR A 188 -4.08 -2.69 3.92
N LEU A 189 -5.01 -1.75 3.79
CA LEU A 189 -6.12 -1.55 4.71
C LEU A 189 -7.00 -2.79 4.76
N GLN A 190 -7.32 -3.36 3.60
CA GLN A 190 -8.13 -4.58 3.49
C GLN A 190 -7.41 -5.79 4.10
N GLU A 191 -6.10 -5.93 3.90
CA GLU A 191 -5.32 -7.00 4.54
C GLU A 191 -5.29 -6.84 6.08
N ALA A 192 -5.16 -5.61 6.57
CA ALA A 192 -5.18 -5.33 8.01
C ALA A 192 -6.55 -5.63 8.63
N GLU A 193 -7.64 -5.18 8.02
CA GLU A 193 -9.02 -5.50 8.45
C GLU A 193 -9.25 -7.01 8.52
N ASN A 194 -8.86 -7.72 7.47
CA ASN A 194 -8.96 -9.18 7.42
C ASN A 194 -8.11 -9.84 8.52
N ALA A 195 -6.90 -9.35 8.76
CA ALA A 195 -6.01 -9.89 9.79
C ALA A 195 -6.56 -9.67 11.21
N PHE A 196 -7.15 -8.50 11.48
CA PHE A 196 -7.82 -8.21 12.75
C PHE A 196 -9.05 -9.10 12.94
N ALA A 197 -9.94 -9.17 11.95
CA ALA A 197 -11.15 -9.99 12.02
C ALA A 197 -10.81 -11.47 12.21
N LEU A 198 -9.80 -11.97 11.50
CA LEU A 198 -9.35 -13.35 11.60
C LEU A 198 -8.74 -13.67 12.96
N SER A 199 -8.10 -12.70 13.63
CA SER A 199 -7.66 -12.88 15.01
C SER A 199 -8.81 -13.14 15.95
N VAL A 200 -9.87 -12.35 15.85
CA VAL A 200 -11.05 -12.51 16.70
C VAL A 200 -11.77 -13.82 16.41
N VAL A 201 -11.88 -14.22 15.14
CA VAL A 201 -12.49 -15.49 14.75
C VAL A 201 -11.71 -16.70 15.29
N ASP A 202 -10.38 -16.67 15.22
CA ASP A 202 -9.56 -17.83 15.59
C ASP A 202 -9.34 -17.95 17.11
N LEU A 203 -9.20 -16.81 17.81
CA LEU A 203 -8.77 -16.76 19.21
C LEU A 203 -9.84 -16.19 20.15
N GLY A 204 -10.95 -15.68 19.62
CA GLY A 204 -11.98 -14.98 20.40
C GLY A 204 -11.54 -13.60 20.89
N THR A 205 -10.39 -13.09 20.44
CA THR A 205 -9.83 -11.80 20.87
C THR A 205 -8.86 -11.24 19.82
N LEU A 206 -8.58 -9.93 19.90
CA LEU A 206 -7.54 -9.28 19.11
C LEU A 206 -6.15 -9.63 19.65
N ASP A 207 -5.36 -10.31 18.82
CA ASP A 207 -4.03 -10.82 19.15
C ASP A 207 -3.02 -10.45 18.05
N ALA A 208 -2.00 -9.68 18.45
CA ALA A 208 -0.98 -9.18 17.54
C ALA A 208 -0.15 -10.29 16.88
N ARG A 209 0.03 -11.45 17.53
CA ARG A 209 0.78 -12.58 16.95
C ARG A 209 -0.03 -13.23 15.83
N ARG A 210 -1.36 -13.27 15.97
CA ARG A 210 -2.23 -13.79 14.90
C ARG A 210 -2.28 -12.86 13.69
N VAL A 211 -2.31 -11.55 13.93
CA VAL A 211 -2.16 -10.52 12.88
C VAL A 211 -0.81 -10.65 12.19
N GLU A 212 0.28 -10.80 12.94
CA GLU A 212 1.62 -10.99 12.40
C GLU A 212 1.74 -12.29 11.59
N ALA A 213 1.13 -13.38 12.05
CA ALA A 213 1.09 -14.64 11.32
C ALA A 213 0.37 -14.48 9.97
N GLU A 214 -0.70 -13.70 9.91
CA GLU A 214 -1.41 -13.39 8.67
C GLU A 214 -0.56 -12.56 7.71
N LYS A 215 0.10 -11.52 8.22
CA LYS A 215 1.08 -10.75 7.45
C LYS A 215 2.19 -11.63 6.89
N MET A 216 2.71 -12.56 7.69
CA MET A 216 3.73 -13.50 7.21
C MET A 216 3.20 -14.45 6.13
N ARG A 217 1.91 -14.84 6.18
CA ARG A 217 1.27 -15.62 5.12
C ARG A 217 1.26 -14.84 3.80
N LEU A 218 0.91 -13.56 3.83
CA LEU A 218 0.90 -12.66 2.66
C LEU A 218 2.32 -12.47 2.10
N VAL A 219 3.31 -12.23 2.96
CA VAL A 219 4.72 -12.10 2.55
C VAL A 219 5.22 -13.34 1.81
N ARG A 220 4.84 -14.56 2.24
CA ARG A 220 5.22 -15.81 1.56
C ARG A 220 4.64 -15.91 0.15
N GLN A 221 3.48 -15.31 -0.11
CA GLN A 221 2.85 -15.32 -1.44
C GLN A 221 3.63 -14.46 -2.46
N SER A 222 4.49 -13.55 -2.00
CA SER A 222 5.35 -12.75 -2.90
C SER A 222 6.39 -13.59 -3.68
N GLY A 223 6.62 -14.85 -3.30
CA GLY A 223 7.42 -15.82 -4.05
C GLY A 223 8.95 -15.70 -3.92
N PHE A 224 9.49 -14.57 -3.44
CA PHE A 224 10.94 -14.36 -3.30
C PHE A 224 11.44 -14.40 -1.85
N LEU A 225 10.52 -14.45 -0.88
CA LEU A 225 10.80 -14.39 0.55
C LEU A 225 10.36 -15.67 1.25
N GLU A 226 11.29 -16.31 1.95
CA GLU A 226 11.04 -17.44 2.84
C GLU A 226 10.96 -16.92 4.29
N VAL A 227 9.90 -17.26 5.03
CA VAL A 227 9.80 -16.93 6.45
C VAL A 227 10.50 -18.03 7.25
N TRP A 228 11.55 -17.67 7.98
CA TRP A 228 12.23 -18.57 8.89
C TRP A 228 11.60 -18.56 10.28
N PRO A 229 11.36 -19.74 10.88
CA PRO A 229 10.89 -19.80 12.26
C PRO A 229 11.97 -19.31 13.22
N PRO A 230 11.58 -18.65 14.33
CA PRO A 230 12.53 -18.23 15.35
C PRO A 230 13.22 -19.44 15.96
N VAL A 231 14.50 -19.27 16.31
CA VAL A 231 15.28 -20.31 17.01
C VAL A 231 15.74 -19.76 18.35
N ALA A 232 15.49 -20.51 19.41
CA ALA A 232 15.84 -20.10 20.77
C ALA A 232 17.35 -19.82 20.91
N PRO A 233 17.77 -18.75 21.62
CA PRO A 233 19.18 -18.35 21.71
C PRO A 233 20.13 -19.43 22.24
N GLU A 234 19.64 -20.35 23.06
CA GLU A 234 20.38 -21.46 23.67
C GLU A 234 20.85 -22.48 22.62
N ARG A 235 20.17 -22.54 21.47
CA ARG A 235 20.52 -23.42 20.34
C ARG A 235 21.76 -22.95 19.58
N LEU A 236 22.23 -21.73 19.84
CA LEU A 236 23.47 -21.20 19.26
C LEU A 236 24.56 -21.12 20.33
N GLY A 237 25.53 -22.03 20.25
CA GLY A 237 26.70 -22.01 21.13
C GLY A 237 27.61 -20.81 20.86
N GLY A 238 28.12 -20.19 21.94
CA GLY A 238 29.02 -19.04 21.84
C GLY A 238 28.33 -17.75 21.38
N LEU A 239 29.13 -16.82 20.83
CA LEU A 239 28.69 -15.53 20.27
C LEU A 239 27.92 -14.62 21.26
N GLY A 240 28.20 -14.73 22.57
CA GLY A 240 27.52 -13.93 23.60
C GLY A 240 27.62 -12.42 23.38
N ALA A 241 28.78 -11.93 22.91
CA ALA A 241 28.95 -10.52 22.56
C ALA A 241 28.03 -10.08 21.40
N VAL A 242 27.79 -10.95 20.42
CA VAL A 242 26.89 -10.66 19.29
C VAL A 242 25.43 -10.68 19.74
N LYS A 243 25.05 -11.63 20.59
CA LYS A 243 23.70 -11.66 21.19
C LYS A 243 23.43 -10.38 21.99
N ALA A 244 24.37 -9.98 22.84
CA ALA A 244 24.29 -8.74 23.62
C ALA A 244 24.26 -7.49 22.72
N TYR A 245 24.93 -7.50 21.57
CA TYR A 245 24.88 -6.40 20.60
C TYR A 245 23.47 -6.23 20.02
N PHE A 246 22.76 -7.32 19.69
CA PHE A 246 21.36 -7.21 19.23
C PHE A 246 20.46 -6.57 20.29
N GLU A 247 20.59 -6.97 21.55
CA GLU A 247 19.76 -6.44 22.66
C GLU A 247 20.08 -4.98 22.99
N LYS A 248 21.35 -4.58 22.93
CA LYS A 248 21.80 -3.26 23.45
C LYS A 248 21.90 -2.18 22.38
N GLU A 249 22.15 -2.56 21.14
CA GLU A 249 22.40 -1.59 20.07
C GLU A 249 21.30 -1.65 19.01
N VAL A 250 20.86 -2.85 18.63
CA VAL A 250 19.88 -3.02 17.55
C VAL A 250 18.45 -2.76 18.04
N MET A 251 18.04 -3.36 19.16
CA MET A 251 16.68 -3.17 19.69
C MET A 251 16.39 -1.72 20.14
N PRO A 252 17.29 -1.01 20.86
CA PRO A 252 17.00 0.35 21.32
C PRO A 252 16.96 1.38 20.18
N SER A 253 17.53 1.06 19.02
CA SER A 253 17.40 1.88 17.81
C SER A 253 16.01 1.85 17.17
N ARG A 254 15.08 1.05 17.71
CA ARG A 254 13.73 0.93 17.20
C ARG A 254 12.95 2.22 17.49
N GLY A 255 12.74 3.02 16.45
CA GLY A 255 11.99 4.28 16.52
C GLY A 255 12.87 5.54 16.57
N ASP A 256 14.20 5.38 16.58
CA ASP A 256 15.16 6.47 16.45
C ASP A 256 15.95 6.27 15.14
N ASP A 257 15.65 7.10 14.14
CA ASP A 257 16.28 7.01 12.83
C ASP A 257 17.77 7.38 12.85
N GLU A 258 18.25 8.12 13.85
CA GLU A 258 19.66 8.47 14.00
C GLU A 258 20.48 7.30 14.54
N LEU A 259 19.88 6.48 15.41
CA LEU A 259 20.54 5.32 16.02
C LEU A 259 20.32 4.02 15.23
N ARG A 260 19.52 4.05 14.15
CA ARG A 260 19.08 2.86 13.41
C ARG A 260 20.23 2.09 12.77
N VAL A 261 20.44 0.85 13.22
CA VAL A 261 21.36 -0.09 12.56
C VAL A 261 20.81 -0.44 11.17
N ARG A 262 21.47 0.04 10.12
CA ARG A 262 20.99 -0.12 8.72
C ARG A 262 21.27 -1.50 8.12
N GLY A 263 22.27 -2.21 8.62
CA GLY A 263 22.64 -3.52 8.09
C GLY A 263 23.76 -4.15 8.89
N ILE A 264 23.75 -5.47 8.97
CA ILE A 264 24.78 -6.28 9.62
C ILE A 264 25.29 -7.29 8.60
N LEU A 265 26.59 -7.24 8.30
CA LEU A 265 27.25 -8.19 7.42
C LEU A 265 27.97 -9.25 8.27
N THR A 266 27.56 -10.51 8.14
CA THR A 266 28.23 -11.64 8.80
C THR A 266 29.13 -12.38 7.81
N VAL A 267 30.44 -12.33 8.06
CA VAL A 267 31.46 -13.00 7.22
C VAL A 267 32.13 -14.11 8.02
N GLY A 268 32.38 -15.25 7.39
CA GLY A 268 33.09 -16.35 8.01
C GLY A 268 33.00 -17.65 7.22
N VAL A 269 33.80 -18.63 7.62
CA VAL A 269 33.90 -19.96 6.98
C VAL A 269 32.52 -20.65 6.90
N PRO A 270 32.21 -21.44 5.85
CA PRO A 270 30.99 -22.23 5.80
C PRO A 270 30.77 -23.08 7.07
N GLY A 271 29.52 -23.23 7.51
CA GLY A 271 29.18 -24.04 8.69
C GLY A 271 29.30 -23.34 10.05
N THR A 272 29.76 -22.09 10.14
CA THR A 272 29.92 -21.36 11.43
C THR A 272 28.64 -20.75 12.01
N GLY A 273 27.45 -21.21 11.58
CA GLY A 273 26.19 -20.77 12.17
C GLY A 273 25.69 -19.38 11.75
N LYS A 274 26.20 -18.77 10.67
CA LYS A 274 25.74 -17.44 10.17
C LYS A 274 24.22 -17.37 9.94
N SER A 275 23.65 -18.37 9.27
CA SER A 275 22.20 -18.44 9.04
C SER A 275 21.43 -18.74 10.34
N LEU A 276 22.00 -19.53 11.23
CA LEU A 276 21.42 -19.82 12.55
C LEU A 276 21.38 -18.57 13.43
N LEU A 277 22.43 -17.74 13.37
CA LEU A 277 22.50 -16.45 14.04
C LEU A 277 21.37 -15.52 13.61
N ALA A 278 20.99 -15.48 12.32
CA ALA A 278 19.86 -14.69 11.86
C ALA A 278 18.52 -15.15 12.49
N LYS A 279 18.30 -16.48 12.58
CA LYS A 279 17.10 -17.05 13.24
C LYS A 279 17.05 -16.76 14.74
N VAL A 280 18.21 -16.81 15.39
CA VAL A 280 18.36 -16.48 16.82
C VAL A 280 18.19 -14.98 17.06
N ALA A 281 18.74 -14.13 16.20
CA ALA A 281 18.58 -12.68 16.29
C ALA A 281 17.09 -12.31 16.22
N GLY A 282 16.33 -12.89 15.29
CA GLY A 282 14.88 -12.68 15.25
C GLY A 282 14.17 -13.10 16.54
N ALA A 283 14.56 -14.22 17.14
CA ALA A 283 13.99 -14.66 18.42
C ALA A 283 14.32 -13.70 19.58
N ILE A 284 15.55 -13.18 19.64
CA ILE A 284 15.98 -12.18 20.65
C ILE A 284 15.17 -10.89 20.51
N MET A 285 15.00 -10.41 19.27
CA MET A 285 14.34 -9.13 18.99
C MET A 285 12.81 -9.24 18.97
N GLY A 286 12.26 -10.45 18.99
CA GLY A 286 10.84 -10.70 18.75
C GLY A 286 10.40 -10.31 17.34
N TRP A 287 11.29 -10.47 16.35
CA TRP A 287 11.05 -10.09 14.96
C TRP A 287 10.91 -11.33 14.06
N PRO A 288 10.01 -11.27 13.06
CA PRO A 288 9.93 -12.30 12.04
C PRO A 288 11.19 -12.25 11.18
N VAL A 289 11.71 -13.43 10.83
CA VAL A 289 12.94 -13.54 10.04
C VAL A 289 12.58 -13.87 8.61
N LEU A 290 12.89 -12.94 7.69
CA LEU A 290 12.70 -13.13 6.26
C LEU A 290 14.03 -13.46 5.61
N ARG A 291 14.05 -14.51 4.80
CA ARG A 291 15.19 -14.89 3.96
C ARG A 291 14.85 -14.62 2.51
N LEU A 292 15.63 -13.76 1.89
CA LEU A 292 15.59 -13.50 0.46
C LEU A 292 16.26 -14.64 -0.31
N ASP A 293 15.56 -15.24 -1.27
CA ASP A 293 16.16 -16.19 -2.21
C ASP A 293 16.73 -15.46 -3.43
N ILE A 294 18.04 -15.21 -3.39
CA ILE A 294 18.77 -14.57 -4.50
C ILE A 294 18.73 -15.43 -5.77
N GLY A 295 18.64 -16.76 -5.65
CA GLY A 295 18.53 -17.66 -6.80
C GLY A 295 17.21 -17.47 -7.53
N ALA A 296 16.10 -17.39 -6.80
CA ALA A 296 14.78 -17.10 -7.35
C ALA A 296 14.70 -15.72 -8.01
N LEU A 297 15.34 -14.71 -7.41
CA LEU A 297 15.42 -13.35 -7.97
C LEU A 297 16.19 -13.28 -9.31
N LYS A 298 17.26 -14.05 -9.47
CA LYS A 298 18.04 -14.03 -10.73
C LYS A 298 17.26 -14.62 -11.90
N GLY A 299 16.38 -15.59 -11.65
CA GLY A 299 15.53 -16.18 -12.70
C GLY A 299 14.51 -15.19 -13.28
N SER A 300 13.98 -14.26 -12.47
CA SER A 300 13.04 -13.24 -12.94
C SER A 300 13.72 -12.07 -13.68
N LEU A 301 14.95 -11.72 -13.30
CA LEU A 301 15.73 -10.65 -13.93
C LEU A 301 16.24 -10.99 -15.33
N VAL A 302 16.48 -12.28 -15.64
CA VAL A 302 16.92 -12.71 -16.98
C VAL A 302 15.82 -12.52 -18.05
N GLY A 303 14.55 -12.36 -17.64
CA GLY A 303 13.43 -12.03 -18.54
C GLY A 303 13.16 -10.52 -18.70
N GLN A 304 13.97 -9.64 -18.09
CA GLN A 304 13.82 -8.18 -18.11
C GLN A 304 15.05 -7.45 -18.69
N SER A 305 15.83 -8.12 -19.56
CA SER A 305 16.87 -7.47 -20.38
C SER A 305 16.35 -7.14 -21.77
#